data_AF-A0A850VGU6-F1
#
_entry.id   AF-A0A850VGU6-F1
#
_cell.length_a   1.000
_cell.length_b   1.000
_cell.length_c   1.000
_cell.angle_alpha   90.00
_cell.angle_beta   90.00
_cell.angle_gamma   90.00
#
_symmetry.space_group_name_H-M   'P 1'
#
loop_
_entity.id
_entity.type
_entity.pdbx_description
1 polymer ?
#
loop_
_entity_poly.entity_id
_entity_poly.type
_entity_poly.pdbx_seq_one_letter_code
_entity_poly.pdbx_strand_id
1 'polypeptide(L)' 'DFHRCEKAMAAKGADASPCQWYYRVYKSLCPTSWVTTWDEYREEGTFPGKI' A
#
# COMPACT_ATOMS: atom_id res chain seq x y z
N ASP A 1 5.09 1.75 2.68
CA ASP A 1 5.39 0.42 3.25
C ASP A 1 4.27 -0.58 3.19
N PHE A 2 3.02 -0.18 3.43
CA PHE A 2 1.86 -1.09 3.40
C PHE A 2 1.83 -2.01 2.17
N HIS A 3 1.84 -1.45 0.95
CA HIS A 3 1.74 -2.25 -0.27
C HIS A 3 2.95 -3.17 -0.52
N ARG A 4 4.16 -2.76 -0.08
CA ARG A 4 5.36 -3.62 -0.13
C ARG A 4 5.21 -4.82 0.80
N CYS A 5 4.73 -4.57 2.01
CA CYS A 5 4.46 -5.61 3.01
C CYS A 5 3.37 -6.56 2.51
N GLU A 6 2.25 -6.03 2.02
CA GLU A 6 1.12 -6.81 1.49
C GLU A 6 1.56 -7.74 0.35
N LYS A 7 2.31 -7.20 -0.62
CA LYS A 7 2.89 -7.99 -1.72
C LYS A 7 3.81 -9.10 -1.22
N ALA A 8 4.64 -8.81 -0.21
CA ALA A 8 5.52 -9.81 0.39
C ALA A 8 4.76 -10.90 1.15
N MET A 9 3.66 -10.58 1.83
CA MET A 9 2.81 -11.57 2.52
C MET A 9 2.06 -12.44 1.51
N ALA A 10 1.49 -11.83 0.46
CA ALA A 10 0.83 -12.56 -0.62
C ALA A 10 1.78 -13.55 -1.32
N ALA A 11 3.01 -13.12 -1.64
CA ALA A 11 4.03 -13.99 -2.24
C ALA A 11 4.43 -15.18 -1.34
N LYS A 12 4.30 -15.03 -0.02
CA LYS A 12 4.56 -16.08 0.97
C LYS A 12 3.33 -16.93 1.29
N GLY A 13 2.15 -16.61 0.75
CA GLY A 13 0.89 -17.22 1.15
C GLY A 13 0.53 -16.99 2.62
N ALA A 14 1.03 -15.90 3.21
CA ALA A 14 0.89 -15.58 4.62
C ALA A 14 -0.15 -14.47 4.85
N ASP A 15 -0.67 -14.40 6.08
CA ASP A 15 -1.66 -13.41 6.48
C ASP A 15 -1.09 -11.98 6.51
N ALA A 16 -1.79 -11.02 5.91
CA ALA A 16 -1.36 -9.63 5.82
C ALA A 16 -1.60 -8.80 7.10
N SER A 17 -2.09 -9.41 8.19
CA SER A 17 -2.26 -8.74 9.49
C SER A 17 -1.06 -7.90 9.97
N PRO A 18 0.22 -8.32 9.79
CA PRO A 18 1.36 -7.49 10.18
C PRO A 18 1.47 -6.16 9.43
N CYS A 19 0.88 -6.07 8.23
CA CYS A 19 0.91 -4.87 7.40
C CYS A 19 -0.11 -3.81 7.85
N GLN A 20 -1.09 -4.18 8.69
CA GLN A 20 -2.19 -3.32 9.13
C GLN A 20 -1.73 -2.07 9.89
N TRP A 21 -0.59 -2.14 10.59
CA TRP A 21 0.00 -0.97 11.22
C TRP A 21 0.31 0.13 10.19
N TYR A 22 0.98 -0.24 9.09
CA TYR A 22 1.30 0.71 8.02
C TYR A 22 0.04 1.29 7.38
N TYR A 23 -0.99 0.47 7.20
CA TYR A 23 -2.28 0.91 6.67
C TYR A 23 -2.89 2.03 7.52
N ARG A 24 -2.98 1.80 8.83
CA ARG A 24 -3.51 2.79 9.78
C ARG A 24 -2.69 4.07 9.77
N VAL A 25 -1.35 3.94 9.79
CA VAL A 25 -0.45 5.10 9.81
C VAL A 25 -0.65 5.99 8.58
N TYR A 26 -0.60 5.44 7.36
CA TYR A 26 -0.73 6.29 6.18
C TYR A 26 -2.16 6.86 6.03
N LYS A 27 -3.20 6.12 6.46
CA LYS A 27 -4.57 6.64 6.46
C LYS A 27 -4.78 7.79 7.44
N SER A 28 -4.01 7.85 8.52
CA SER A 28 -4.06 8.96 9.49
C SER A 28 -3.22 10.17 9.08
N LEU A 29 -2.12 9.96 8.35
CA LEU A 29 -1.16 11.03 8.04
C LEU A 29 -1.34 11.62 6.64
N CYS A 30 -1.69 10.80 5.65
CA CYS A 30 -1.74 11.23 4.25
C CYS A 30 -3.12 11.81 3.91
N PRO A 31 -3.18 12.93 3.17
CA PRO A 31 -4.43 13.44 2.61
C PRO A 31 -5.13 12.38 1.75
N THR A 32 -6.46 12.29 1.84
CA THR A 32 -7.25 11.33 1.06
C THR A 32 -7.01 11.48 -0.44
N SER A 33 -6.87 12.70 -0.95
CA SER A 33 -6.62 12.96 -2.38
C SER A 33 -5.30 12.33 -2.86
N TRP A 34 -4.25 12.36 -2.05
CA TRP A 34 -2.98 11.73 -2.40
C TRP A 34 -3.11 10.22 -2.48
N VAL A 35 -3.80 9.62 -1.50
CA VAL A 35 -4.04 8.17 -1.48
C VAL A 35 -4.82 7.74 -2.71
N THR A 36 -5.90 8.44 -3.05
CA THR A 36 -6.70 8.15 -4.25
C THR A 36 -5.87 8.24 -5.53
N THR A 37 -5.12 9.31 -5.73
CA THR A 37 -4.25 9.46 -6.92
C THR A 37 -3.16 8.39 -6.98
N TRP A 38 -2.57 8.01 -5.85
CA TRP A 38 -1.57 6.93 -5.83
C TRP A 38 -2.19 5.57 -6.11
N ASP A 39 -3.41 5.31 -5.65
CA ASP A 39 -4.12 4.08 -5.95
C ASP A 39 -4.44 3.99 -7.45
N GLU A 40 -4.91 5.08 -8.09
CA GLU A 40 -5.10 5.17 -9.55
C GLU A 40 -3.81 4.85 -10.31
N TYR A 41 -2.69 5.48 -9.95
CA TYR A 41 -1.40 5.20 -10.60
C TYR A 41 -0.93 3.76 -10.40
N ARG A 42 -1.30 3.11 -9.30
CA ARG A 42 -0.95 1.70 -9.06
C ARG A 42 -1.79 0.76 -9.89
N GLU A 43 -3.08 1.06 -10.07
CA GLU A 43 -3.98 0.31 -10.95
C GLU A 43 -3.57 0.44 -12.43
N GLU A 44 -3.15 1.63 -12.84
CA GLU A 44 -2.64 1.91 -14.19
C GLU A 44 -1.20 1.40 -14.44
N GLY A 45 -0.48 0.99 -13.38
CA GLY A 45 0.92 0.58 -13.47
C GLY A 45 1.91 1.73 -13.73
N THR A 46 1.48 2.98 -13.51
CA THR A 46 2.26 4.22 -13.71
C THR A 46 2.89 4.76 -12.42
N PHE A 47 2.62 4.12 -11.28
CA PHE A 47 3.15 4.54 -9.98
C PHE A 47 4.69 4.56 -9.96
N PRO A 48 5.34 5.70 -9.65
CA PRO A 48 6.80 5.83 -9.79
C PRO A 48 7.60 5.10 -8.70
N GLY A 49 6.95 4.74 -7.58
CA GLY A 49 7.60 4.06 -6.47
C GLY A 49 7.72 2.56 -6.68
N LYS A 50 8.83 1.96 -6.25
CA LYS A 50 9.00 0.50 -6.26
C LYS A 50 8.20 -0.16 -5.14
N ILE A 51 7.18 -0.95 -5.54
CA ILE A 51 6.32 -1.76 -4.65
C ILE A 51 6.72 -3.23 -4.70
#